data_AF-A0A7S0TAT2-F1
#
_entry.id   AF-A0A7S0TAT2-F1
#
_cell.length_a   1.000
_cell.length_b   1.000
_cell.length_c   1.000
_cell.angle_alpha   90.00
_cell.angle_beta   90.00
_cell.angle_gamma   90.00
#
_symmetry.space_group_name_H-M   'P 1'
#
loop_
_entity.id
_entity.type
_entity.pdbx_description
1 polymer ?
#
loop_
_entity_poly.entity_id
_entity_poly.type
_entity_poly.pdbx_seq_one_letter_code
_entity_poly.pdbx_strand_id
1 'polypeptide(L)'
;GLPLVCPRPSIQSTSRCISTLESISTAKEEAYAAANAEAECLVLPPRGPWKVILLVDIREHKSKQVVSSCKQAGIPCEERQLAIGDMAWIARCVVPNESNTSMQATSSKKRKKAGNGDKFRTIEILVGTIVERKEVNDLAGSLFGTRYAEQRLRLSQCGLPQVLFLVEGNLATVSNCPSETLQMAMMETRINLGFQIVHTKHLTDTVNILKTLHSRIVQ
;
A
#
# COMPACT_ATOMS: atom_id res chain seq x y z
N GLY A 1 4.36 3.43 -42.68
CA GLY A 1 5.54 3.66 -41.82
C GLY A 1 5.52 2.64 -40.72
N LEU A 2 6.53 1.76 -40.69
CA LEU A 2 6.67 0.71 -39.68
C LEU A 2 6.99 1.33 -38.30
N PRO A 3 6.47 0.77 -37.19
CA PRO A 3 6.80 1.25 -35.85
C PRO A 3 8.25 0.91 -35.52
N LEU A 4 8.97 1.90 -34.99
CA LEU A 4 10.34 1.76 -34.47
C LEU A 4 10.33 0.83 -33.26
N VAL A 5 10.80 -0.40 -33.45
CA VAL A 5 11.11 -1.36 -32.40
C VAL A 5 12.55 -1.10 -31.94
N CYS A 6 12.75 -0.74 -30.67
CA CYS A 6 14.09 -0.65 -30.08
C CYS A 6 14.63 -2.07 -29.82
N PRO A 7 15.81 -2.45 -30.37
CA PRO A 7 16.41 -3.74 -30.07
C PRO A 7 17.01 -3.75 -28.66
N ARG A 8 16.60 -4.72 -27.85
CA ARG A 8 17.20 -5.02 -26.54
C ARG A 8 18.49 -5.82 -26.76
N PRO A 9 19.63 -5.48 -26.15
CA PRO A 9 20.86 -6.24 -26.32
C PRO A 9 20.72 -7.64 -25.69
N SER A 10 21.01 -8.66 -26.49
CA SER A 10 21.09 -10.07 -26.08
C SER A 10 22.43 -10.34 -25.41
N ILE A 11 22.44 -10.57 -24.10
CA ILE A 11 23.60 -11.11 -23.39
C ILE A 11 23.50 -12.63 -23.44
N GLN A 12 24.37 -13.28 -24.22
CA GLN A 12 24.52 -14.73 -24.23
C GLN A 12 25.66 -15.18 -23.29
N SER A 13 25.28 -16.10 -22.40
CA SER A 13 26.02 -17.27 -21.90
C SER A 13 27.24 -17.08 -21.00
N THR A 14 27.19 -17.72 -19.82
CA THR A 14 27.93 -18.98 -19.59
C THR A 14 27.26 -19.78 -18.47
N SER A 15 26.78 -20.95 -18.83
CA SER A 15 26.35 -22.03 -17.93
C SER A 15 27.55 -22.65 -17.22
N ARG A 16 27.61 -22.58 -15.88
CA ARG A 16 28.40 -23.51 -15.05
C ARG A 16 27.66 -23.85 -13.75
N CYS A 17 27.44 -25.16 -13.60
CA CYS A 17 27.25 -25.92 -12.37
C CYS A 17 26.04 -25.58 -11.49
N ILE A 18 24.92 -26.27 -11.77
CA ILE A 18 23.84 -26.51 -10.81
C ILE A 18 24.28 -27.71 -9.96
N SER A 19 24.78 -27.44 -8.76
CA SER A 19 24.74 -28.41 -7.65
C SER A 19 23.61 -27.99 -6.74
N THR A 20 22.67 -28.90 -6.53
CA THR A 20 21.48 -28.80 -5.69
C THR A 20 21.86 -28.40 -4.26
N LEU A 21 21.87 -27.10 -3.99
CA LEU A 21 21.71 -26.58 -2.65
C LEU A 21 20.21 -26.42 -2.48
N GLU A 22 19.58 -27.24 -1.64
CA GLU A 22 18.24 -26.95 -1.14
C GLU A 22 18.31 -25.57 -0.50
N SER A 23 17.79 -24.57 -1.22
CA SER A 23 17.79 -23.19 -0.77
C SER A 23 16.88 -23.12 0.44
N ILE A 24 17.48 -22.94 1.61
CA ILE A 24 16.74 -22.68 2.85
C ILE A 24 15.91 -21.42 2.59
N SER A 25 14.58 -21.57 2.64
CA SER A 25 13.63 -20.47 2.52
C SER A 25 13.98 -19.39 3.53
N THR A 26 14.05 -18.14 3.08
CA THR A 26 14.27 -17.02 3.99
C THR A 26 13.05 -16.80 4.89
N ALA A 27 13.23 -16.27 6.10
CA ALA A 27 12.11 -15.93 6.99
C ALA A 27 11.06 -15.00 6.33
N LYS A 28 11.50 -14.19 5.34
CA LYS A 28 10.62 -13.34 4.53
C LYS A 28 9.74 -14.16 3.59
N GLU A 29 10.30 -15.17 2.93
CA GLU A 29 9.56 -16.07 2.03
C GLU A 29 8.57 -16.94 2.80
N GLU A 30 8.95 -17.44 3.98
CA GLU A 30 8.05 -18.21 4.85
C GLU A 30 6.87 -17.36 5.33
N ALA A 31 7.12 -16.13 5.77
CA ALA A 31 6.06 -15.20 6.17
C ALA A 31 5.13 -14.85 5.00
N TYR A 32 5.68 -14.66 3.79
CA TYR A 32 4.88 -14.41 2.59
C TYR A 32 4.04 -15.62 2.20
N ALA A 33 4.60 -16.83 2.25
CA ALA A 33 3.88 -18.07 1.97
C ALA A 33 2.74 -18.31 2.98
N ALA A 34 3.00 -18.07 4.27
CA ALA A 34 1.98 -18.17 5.30
C ALA A 34 0.84 -17.15 5.09
N ALA A 35 1.19 -15.89 4.78
CA ALA A 35 0.20 -14.85 4.49
C ALA A 35 -0.64 -15.17 3.24
N ASN A 36 -0.03 -15.73 2.18
CA ASN A 36 -0.75 -16.18 1.00
C ASN A 36 -1.68 -17.35 1.31
N ALA A 37 -1.22 -18.34 2.08
CA ALA A 37 -2.06 -19.47 2.49
C ALA A 37 -3.26 -19.01 3.33
N GLU A 38 -3.06 -18.05 4.23
CA GLU A 38 -4.15 -17.43 5.00
C GLU A 38 -5.14 -16.68 4.08
N ALA A 39 -4.64 -15.91 3.11
CA ALA A 39 -5.47 -15.19 2.14
C ALA A 39 -6.28 -16.14 1.25
N GLU A 40 -5.70 -17.26 0.81
CA GLU A 40 -6.39 -18.29 0.01
C GLU A 40 -7.48 -19.01 0.82
N CYS A 41 -7.28 -19.17 2.13
CA CYS A 41 -8.28 -19.76 3.03
C CYS A 41 -9.38 -18.78 3.46
N LEU A 42 -9.27 -17.49 3.11
CA LEU A 42 -10.17 -16.46 3.61
C LEU A 42 -11.57 -16.56 2.96
N VAL A 43 -12.54 -17.09 3.70
CA VAL A 43 -13.95 -17.10 3.28
C VAL A 43 -14.61 -15.74 3.58
N LEU A 44 -14.93 -15.03 2.50
CA LEU A 44 -15.61 -13.74 2.55
C LEU A 44 -17.13 -13.92 2.72
N PRO A 45 -17.79 -13.07 3.54
CA PRO A 45 -19.24 -13.09 3.63
C PRO A 45 -19.87 -12.64 2.29
N PRO A 46 -20.95 -13.29 1.82
CA PRO A 46 -21.61 -12.94 0.56
C PRO A 46 -22.20 -11.51 0.58
N ARG A 47 -22.62 -11.04 1.77
CA ARG A 47 -22.95 -9.65 2.07
C ARG A 47 -22.42 -9.34 3.46
N GLY A 48 -21.49 -8.40 3.54
CA GLY A 48 -20.94 -7.91 4.80
C GLY A 48 -21.21 -6.42 4.97
N PRO A 49 -21.33 -5.90 6.21
CA PRO A 49 -21.23 -4.47 6.45
C PRO A 49 -19.78 -4.04 6.21
N TRP A 50 -19.42 -3.84 4.95
CA TRP A 50 -18.09 -3.39 4.55
C TRP A 50 -17.94 -1.90 4.82
N LYS A 51 -16.85 -1.55 5.48
CA LYS A 51 -16.44 -0.16 5.67
C LYS A 51 -15.09 0.04 5.03
N VAL A 52 -15.03 0.96 4.06
CA VAL A 52 -13.76 1.36 3.44
C VAL A 52 -13.08 2.39 4.34
N ILE A 53 -11.82 2.14 4.68
CA ILE A 53 -11.03 2.95 5.61
C ILE A 53 -9.67 3.22 4.96
N LEU A 54 -9.24 4.48 4.97
CA LEU A 54 -7.90 4.89 4.56
C LEU A 54 -6.94 4.74 5.75
N LEU A 55 -5.92 3.93 5.56
CA LEU A 55 -4.78 3.80 6.47
C LEU A 55 -3.70 4.80 6.06
N VAL A 56 -3.16 5.51 7.04
CA VAL A 56 -2.00 6.40 6.89
C VAL A 56 -0.85 5.84 7.71
N ASP A 57 0.34 5.72 7.11
CA ASP A 57 1.51 5.19 7.77
C ASP A 57 1.91 6.07 8.96
N ILE A 58 2.22 5.48 10.11
CA ILE A 58 2.64 6.24 11.30
C ILE A 58 3.98 6.97 11.13
N ARG A 59 4.81 6.57 10.17
CA ARG A 59 6.08 7.21 9.82
C ARG A 59 5.87 8.35 8.83
N GLU A 60 4.67 8.49 8.27
CA GLU A 60 4.37 9.54 7.30
C GLU A 60 4.50 10.92 7.96
N HIS A 61 5.10 11.85 7.23
CA HIS A 61 5.29 13.20 7.73
C HIS A 61 3.92 13.85 7.99
N LYS A 62 3.71 14.36 9.21
CA LYS A 62 2.45 14.97 9.66
C LYS A 62 1.24 14.02 9.52
N SER A 63 1.42 12.71 9.71
CA SER A 63 0.35 11.68 9.68
C SER A 63 -0.95 12.12 10.37
N LYS A 64 -0.86 12.66 11.60
CA LYS A 64 -2.00 13.16 12.39
C LYS A 64 -2.77 14.29 11.70
N GLN A 65 -2.05 15.20 11.04
CA GLN A 65 -2.67 16.31 10.31
C GLN A 65 -3.38 15.79 9.05
N VAL A 66 -2.78 14.85 8.34
CA VAL A 66 -3.40 14.19 7.19
C VAL A 66 -4.68 13.48 7.63
N VAL A 67 -4.61 12.66 8.69
CA VAL A 67 -5.76 11.92 9.22
C VAL A 67 -6.88 12.84 9.69
N SER A 68 -6.58 13.92 10.40
CA SER A 68 -7.59 14.89 10.83
C SER A 68 -8.24 15.61 9.65
N SER A 69 -7.46 16.01 8.64
CA SER A 69 -7.98 16.66 7.43
C SER A 69 -8.85 15.73 6.60
N CYS A 70 -8.45 14.46 6.43
CA CYS A 70 -9.23 13.45 5.74
C CYS A 70 -10.54 13.13 6.46
N LYS A 71 -10.53 13.04 7.79
CA LYS A 71 -11.75 12.87 8.61
C LYS A 71 -12.72 14.03 8.43
N GLN A 72 -12.22 15.28 8.46
CA GLN A 72 -13.03 16.47 8.20
C GLN A 72 -13.62 16.47 6.77
N ALA A 73 -12.90 15.92 5.80
CA ALA A 73 -13.36 15.77 4.43
C ALA A 73 -14.39 14.63 4.21
N GLY A 74 -14.67 13.84 5.26
CA GLY A 74 -15.62 12.73 5.24
C GLY A 74 -15.02 11.37 4.92
N ILE A 75 -13.68 11.24 4.93
CA ILE A 75 -12.99 9.98 4.66
C ILE A 75 -12.73 9.27 6.01
N PRO A 76 -13.22 8.04 6.24
CA PRO A 76 -12.84 7.26 7.40
C PRO A 76 -11.34 6.93 7.36
N CYS A 77 -10.58 7.36 8.38
CA CYS A 77 -9.13 7.23 8.41
C CYS A 77 -8.57 6.75 9.75
N GLU A 78 -7.50 5.97 9.69
CA GLU A 78 -6.76 5.44 10.85
C GLU A 78 -5.25 5.50 10.61
N GLU A 79 -4.48 5.69 11.67
CA GLU A 79 -3.02 5.58 11.62
C GLU A 79 -2.63 4.11 11.86
N ARG A 80 -1.71 3.58 11.05
CA ARG A 80 -1.19 2.22 11.20
C ARG A 80 0.24 2.16 10.67
N GLN A 81 1.03 1.16 11.08
CA GLN A 81 2.28 0.87 10.41
C GLN A 81 2.01 0.04 9.16
N LEU A 82 2.37 0.56 7.99
CA LEU A 82 2.23 -0.13 6.71
C LEU A 82 3.54 -0.84 6.34
N ALA A 83 3.41 -2.01 5.70
CA ALA A 83 4.57 -2.69 5.15
C ALA A 83 5.15 -1.92 3.95
N ILE A 84 4.29 -1.24 3.20
CA ILE A 84 4.64 -0.49 1.99
C ILE A 84 3.65 0.67 1.77
N GLY A 85 4.15 1.76 1.19
CA GLY A 85 3.37 2.97 0.93
C GLY A 85 3.18 3.84 2.17
N ASP A 86 2.79 5.08 1.93
CA ASP A 86 2.43 6.02 2.99
C ASP A 86 0.93 5.99 3.27
N MET A 87 0.12 5.58 2.30
CA MET A 87 -1.33 5.45 2.48
C MET A 87 -1.91 4.30 1.66
N ALA A 88 -2.94 3.65 2.19
CA ALA A 88 -3.61 2.52 1.56
C ALA A 88 -5.06 2.39 2.02
N TRP A 89 -5.97 1.88 1.18
CA TRP A 89 -7.36 1.61 1.60
C TRP A 89 -7.56 0.16 1.98
N ILE A 90 -8.32 -0.07 3.05
CA ILE A 90 -8.83 -1.38 3.42
C ILE A 90 -10.36 -1.40 3.39
N ALA A 91 -10.93 -2.53 2.99
CA ALA A 91 -12.31 -2.89 3.25
C ALA A 91 -12.35 -3.73 4.52
N ARG A 92 -12.94 -3.18 5.58
CA ARG A 92 -13.12 -3.85 6.88
C ARG A 92 -14.54 -4.40 6.99
N CYS A 93 -14.67 -5.68 7.33
CA CYS A 93 -15.93 -6.32 7.69
C CYS A 93 -15.82 -6.92 9.09
N VAL A 94 -16.82 -6.69 9.93
CA VAL A 94 -16.92 -7.34 11.25
C VAL A 94 -18.05 -8.35 11.16
N VAL A 95 -17.74 -9.63 11.35
CA VAL A 95 -18.72 -10.72 11.28
C VAL A 95 -18.76 -11.50 12.61
N PRO A 96 -19.93 -12.01 13.02
CA PRO A 96 -20.02 -12.90 14.18
C PRO A 96 -19.16 -14.15 13.99
N ASN A 97 -18.60 -14.66 15.07
CA ASN A 97 -17.90 -15.95 15.07
C ASN A 97 -18.96 -17.07 15.10
N GLU A 98 -19.06 -17.91 14.07
CA GLU A 98 -20.09 -18.95 13.93
C GLU A 98 -19.91 -20.16 14.88
N SER A 99 -19.05 -20.05 15.90
CA SER A 99 -18.60 -21.18 16.71
C SER A 99 -19.55 -21.64 17.83
N ASN A 100 -20.85 -21.27 17.85
CA ASN A 100 -21.75 -21.65 18.95
C ASN A 100 -23.22 -21.98 18.58
N THR A 101 -23.57 -22.36 17.35
CA THR A 101 -24.97 -22.73 17.00
C THR A 101 -25.13 -24.18 16.52
N SER A 102 -24.32 -25.09 17.04
CA SER A 102 -24.67 -26.52 17.00
C SER A 102 -24.19 -27.26 18.25
N MET A 103 -25.17 -27.55 19.11
CA MET A 103 -25.25 -28.71 20.01
C MET A 103 -24.69 -28.61 21.45
N GLN A 104 -25.66 -28.81 22.35
CA GLN A 104 -25.59 -29.48 23.66
C GLN A 104 -25.12 -28.68 24.88
N ALA A 105 -26.16 -28.17 25.56
CA ALA A 105 -26.22 -28.11 27.01
C ALA A 105 -25.93 -29.49 27.63
N THR A 106 -24.69 -29.72 28.08
CA THR A 106 -24.41 -30.63 29.20
C THR A 106 -23.27 -30.08 30.05
N SER A 107 -23.65 -29.61 31.25
CA SER A 107 -22.89 -29.64 32.50
C SER A 107 -21.42 -29.20 32.54
N SER A 108 -21.23 -28.05 33.20
CA SER A 108 -20.34 -27.93 34.38
C SER A 108 -18.84 -28.17 34.17
N LYS A 109 -18.08 -27.11 33.82
CA LYS A 109 -16.71 -26.90 34.39
C LYS A 109 -16.15 -25.50 34.09
N LYS A 110 -15.79 -24.80 35.17
CA LYS A 110 -14.78 -23.74 35.29
C LYS A 110 -14.85 -22.59 34.26
N ARG A 111 -15.66 -21.57 34.58
CA ARG A 111 -15.68 -20.28 33.87
C ARG A 111 -14.31 -19.58 33.99
N LYS A 112 -13.44 -19.73 32.98
CA LYS A 112 -12.50 -18.65 32.63
C LYS A 112 -13.36 -17.51 32.09
N LYS A 113 -13.08 -16.29 32.56
CA LYS A 113 -13.77 -15.06 32.14
C LYS A 113 -13.40 -14.82 30.67
N ALA A 114 -14.18 -15.40 29.75
CA ALA A 114 -14.03 -15.15 28.32
C ALA A 114 -14.18 -13.65 28.10
N GLY A 115 -13.11 -13.00 27.66
CA GLY A 115 -13.14 -11.60 27.27
C GLY A 115 -14.19 -11.41 26.20
N ASN A 116 -14.86 -10.25 26.20
CA ASN A 116 -15.90 -9.90 25.23
C ASN A 116 -15.43 -9.92 23.75
N GLY A 117 -14.13 -10.15 23.50
CA GLY A 117 -13.49 -10.15 22.18
C GLY A 117 -13.64 -11.44 21.35
N ASP A 118 -14.21 -12.52 21.88
CA ASP A 118 -14.28 -13.82 21.18
C ASP A 118 -15.55 -14.01 20.32
N LYS A 119 -16.43 -13.01 20.30
CA LYS A 119 -17.76 -13.09 19.66
C LYS A 119 -17.76 -12.68 18.18
N PHE A 120 -16.79 -11.89 17.74
CA PHE A 120 -16.75 -11.32 16.40
C PHE A 120 -15.34 -11.45 15.82
N ARG A 121 -15.23 -11.83 14.55
CA ARG A 121 -13.98 -11.76 13.78
C ARG A 121 -14.00 -10.54 12.87
N THR A 122 -12.87 -9.88 12.71
CA THR A 122 -12.69 -8.76 11.78
C THR A 122 -11.90 -9.24 10.57
N ILE A 123 -12.44 -8.99 9.38
CA ILE A 123 -11.80 -9.27 8.09
C ILE A 123 -11.38 -7.92 7.52
N GLU A 124 -10.12 -7.79 7.12
CA GLU A 124 -9.59 -6.60 6.45
C GLU A 124 -8.96 -7.01 5.13
N ILE A 125 -9.33 -6.35 4.05
CA ILE A 125 -8.82 -6.62 2.70
C ILE A 125 -8.28 -5.32 2.13
N LEU A 126 -7.05 -5.35 1.61
CA LEU A 126 -6.49 -4.22 0.88
C LEU A 126 -7.27 -4.00 -0.43
N VAL A 127 -7.73 -2.78 -0.68
CA VAL A 127 -8.52 -2.43 -1.87
C VAL A 127 -8.01 -1.13 -2.51
N GLY A 128 -8.26 -0.98 -3.81
CA GLY A 128 -7.96 0.26 -4.54
C GLY A 128 -6.46 0.45 -4.83
N THR A 129 -5.97 1.65 -4.50
CA THR A 129 -4.64 2.14 -4.91
C THR A 129 -3.76 2.36 -3.68
N ILE A 130 -2.47 2.06 -3.77
CA ILE A 130 -1.51 2.47 -2.74
C ILE A 130 -0.94 3.83 -3.12
N VAL A 131 -0.82 4.72 -2.14
CA VAL A 131 -0.25 6.06 -2.32
C VAL A 131 1.12 6.11 -1.66
N GLU A 132 2.11 6.50 -2.44
CA GLU A 132 3.43 6.92 -1.95
C GLU A 132 3.47 8.44 -2.07
N ARG A 133 3.48 9.15 -0.93
CA ARG A 133 3.53 10.61 -0.87
C ARG A 133 4.98 11.06 -0.74
N LYS A 134 5.38 12.02 -1.57
CA LYS A 134 6.71 12.61 -1.54
C LYS A 134 6.60 14.12 -1.50
N GLU A 135 7.12 14.75 -0.45
CA GLU A 135 7.24 16.21 -0.46
C GLU A 135 8.27 16.65 -1.49
N VAL A 136 8.01 17.76 -2.16
CA VAL A 136 8.86 18.28 -3.23
C VAL A 136 10.31 18.52 -2.76
N ASN A 137 10.49 18.99 -1.51
CA ASN A 137 11.83 19.17 -0.93
C ASN A 137 12.56 17.83 -0.73
N ASP A 138 11.84 16.80 -0.28
CA ASP A 138 12.38 15.46 -0.13
C ASP A 138 12.66 14.82 -1.49
N LEU A 139 11.85 15.10 -2.51
CA LEU A 139 12.07 14.66 -3.88
C LEU A 139 13.39 15.23 -4.40
N ALA A 140 13.57 16.56 -4.29
CA ALA A 140 14.79 17.25 -4.70
C ALA A 140 16.04 16.72 -3.99
N GLY A 141 15.96 16.51 -2.67
CA GLY A 141 17.05 15.91 -1.90
C GLY A 141 17.32 14.45 -2.26
N SER A 142 16.28 13.69 -2.64
CA SER A 142 16.41 12.27 -2.97
C SER A 142 16.88 12.02 -4.40
N LEU A 143 16.67 12.95 -5.33
CA LEU A 143 17.02 12.78 -6.74
C LEU A 143 18.52 12.53 -6.94
N PHE A 144 19.35 13.15 -6.10
CA PHE A 144 20.80 13.02 -6.13
C PHE A 144 21.34 11.96 -5.15
N GLY A 145 20.47 11.24 -4.45
CA GLY A 145 20.83 10.28 -3.40
C GLY A 145 20.41 8.84 -3.69
N THR A 146 20.95 7.89 -2.92
CA THR A 146 20.67 6.44 -3.05
C THR A 146 19.24 6.05 -2.64
N ARG A 147 18.59 6.89 -1.82
CA ARG A 147 17.24 6.63 -1.28
C ARG A 147 16.16 6.53 -2.37
N TYR A 148 16.28 7.34 -3.42
CA TYR A 148 15.33 7.29 -4.53
C TYR A 148 15.40 5.97 -5.30
N ALA A 149 16.62 5.45 -5.50
CA ALA A 149 16.83 4.15 -6.15
C ALA A 149 16.30 2.98 -5.31
N GLU A 150 16.47 3.02 -3.98
CA GLU A 150 15.94 1.99 -3.06
C GLU A 150 14.41 1.98 -3.00
N GLN A 151 13.78 3.17 -2.93
CA GLN A 151 12.33 3.33 -2.96
C GLN A 151 11.75 2.79 -4.27
N ARG A 152 12.39 3.12 -5.40
CA ARG A 152 12.03 2.60 -6.72
C ARG A 152 12.05 1.08 -6.79
N LEU A 153 13.09 0.45 -6.23
CA LEU A 153 13.23 -1.01 -6.21
C LEU A 153 12.10 -1.66 -5.39
N ARG A 154 11.83 -1.15 -4.18
CA ARG A 154 10.79 -1.70 -3.31
C ARG A 154 9.39 -1.61 -3.92
N LEU A 155 9.05 -0.48 -4.53
CA LEU A 155 7.76 -0.31 -5.19
C LEU A 155 7.64 -1.16 -6.46
N SER A 156 8.72 -1.33 -7.23
CA SER A 156 8.69 -2.20 -8.42
C SER A 156 8.47 -3.69 -8.09
N GLN A 157 8.82 -4.11 -6.87
CA GLN A 157 8.75 -5.50 -6.41
C GLN A 157 7.46 -5.82 -5.65
N CYS A 158 6.57 -4.84 -5.43
CA CYS A 158 5.41 -5.04 -4.56
C CYS A 158 4.26 -5.83 -5.19
N GLY A 159 4.31 -6.10 -6.51
CA GLY A 159 3.30 -6.90 -7.20
C GLY A 159 1.89 -6.30 -7.21
N LEU A 160 1.71 -5.09 -6.69
CA LEU A 160 0.42 -4.43 -6.56
C LEU A 160 0.08 -3.69 -7.86
N PRO A 161 -1.14 -3.87 -8.41
CA PRO A 161 -1.44 -3.41 -9.77
C PRO A 161 -1.59 -1.89 -9.90
N GLN A 162 -1.74 -1.14 -8.81
CA GLN A 162 -1.97 0.31 -8.85
C GLN A 162 -1.25 1.05 -7.71
N VAL A 163 -0.10 1.66 -8.04
CA VAL A 163 0.61 2.59 -7.17
C VAL A 163 0.46 4.00 -7.73
N LEU A 164 0.05 4.93 -6.86
CA LEU A 164 -0.01 6.37 -7.11
C LEU A 164 1.16 7.05 -6.40
N PHE A 165 2.05 7.65 -7.18
CA PHE A 165 3.10 8.51 -6.66
C PHE A 165 2.56 9.95 -6.57
N LEU A 166 2.33 10.42 -5.34
CA LEU A 166 1.80 11.74 -5.06
C LEU A 166 2.93 12.66 -4.64
N VAL A 167 3.21 13.67 -5.47
CA VAL A 167 4.21 14.69 -5.14
C VAL A 167 3.47 15.91 -4.57
N GLU A 168 3.83 16.34 -3.37
CA GLU A 168 3.19 17.47 -2.68
C GLU A 168 4.17 18.64 -2.46
N GLY A 169 3.75 19.85 -2.85
CA GLY A 169 4.48 21.09 -2.64
C GLY A 169 4.63 21.90 -3.92
N ASN A 170 5.15 23.12 -3.80
CA ASN A 170 5.40 23.97 -4.96
C ASN A 170 6.79 23.67 -5.56
N LEU A 171 6.83 23.28 -6.84
CA LEU A 171 8.09 23.01 -7.55
C LEU A 171 8.97 24.25 -7.70
N ALA A 172 8.36 25.43 -7.81
CA ALA A 172 9.09 26.69 -8.01
C ALA A 172 9.76 27.21 -6.73
N THR A 173 9.37 26.71 -5.55
CA THR A 173 9.93 27.19 -4.27
C THR A 173 11.23 26.46 -3.87
N VAL A 174 11.65 25.46 -4.63
CA VAL A 174 12.86 24.69 -4.33
C VAL A 174 14.08 25.44 -4.83
N SER A 175 14.87 26.01 -3.93
CA SER A 175 16.09 26.77 -4.29
C SER A 175 17.19 25.88 -4.86
N ASN A 176 17.23 24.60 -4.48
CA ASN A 176 18.37 23.72 -4.70
C ASN A 176 18.20 22.81 -5.93
N CYS A 177 17.09 22.92 -6.65
CA CYS A 177 16.81 22.09 -7.82
C CYS A 177 15.85 22.83 -8.78
N PRO A 178 16.19 22.97 -10.08
CA PRO A 178 15.28 23.55 -11.06
C PRO A 178 13.97 22.79 -11.16
N SER A 179 12.87 23.51 -11.40
CA SER A 179 11.53 22.93 -11.47
C SER A 179 11.39 21.92 -12.61
N GLU A 180 12.08 22.17 -13.71
CA GLU A 180 12.16 21.34 -14.91
C GLU A 180 12.80 19.99 -14.59
N THR A 181 13.87 20.00 -13.80
CA THR A 181 14.54 18.77 -13.36
C THR A 181 13.62 17.89 -12.51
N LEU A 182 12.82 18.49 -11.63
CA LEU A 182 11.84 17.76 -10.82
C LEU A 182 10.70 17.20 -11.68
N GLN A 183 10.20 17.98 -12.65
CA GLN A 183 9.19 17.52 -13.59
C GLN A 183 9.70 16.35 -14.44
N MET A 184 10.95 16.44 -14.91
CA MET A 184 11.60 15.35 -15.65
C MET A 184 11.73 14.10 -14.78
N ALA A 185 12.19 14.22 -13.54
CA ALA A 185 12.27 13.10 -12.61
C ALA A 185 10.90 12.43 -12.39
N MET A 186 9.84 13.23 -12.23
CA MET A 186 8.48 12.70 -12.15
C MET A 186 8.09 11.97 -13.44
N MET A 187 8.34 12.55 -14.61
CA MET A 187 8.01 11.90 -15.88
C MET A 187 8.77 10.59 -16.09
N GLU A 188 10.05 10.55 -15.72
CA GLU A 188 10.86 9.34 -15.76
C GLU A 188 10.31 8.25 -14.83
N THR A 189 9.84 8.60 -13.62
CA THR A 189 9.14 7.66 -12.73
C THR A 189 7.93 7.04 -13.41
N ARG A 190 7.12 7.86 -14.08
CA ARG A 190 5.92 7.41 -14.79
C ARG A 190 6.28 6.44 -15.91
N ILE A 191 7.26 6.80 -16.74
CA ILE A 191 7.65 6.00 -17.91
C ILE A 191 8.32 4.69 -17.47
N ASN A 192 9.28 4.77 -16.55
CA ASN A 192 10.12 3.62 -16.22
C ASN A 192 9.43 2.62 -15.28
N LEU A 193 8.49 3.08 -14.44
CA LEU A 193 7.82 2.25 -13.45
C LEU A 193 6.34 2.00 -13.74
N GLY A 194 5.76 2.74 -14.68
CA GLY A 194 4.33 2.66 -14.98
C GLY A 194 3.43 3.23 -13.88
N PHE A 195 3.97 4.00 -12.94
CA PHE A 195 3.18 4.57 -11.85
C PHE A 195 2.28 5.71 -12.33
N GLN A 196 1.10 5.80 -11.72
CA GLN A 196 0.30 7.01 -11.82
C GLN A 196 1.00 8.10 -11.00
N ILE A 197 1.03 9.32 -11.52
CA ILE A 197 1.65 10.44 -10.82
C ILE A 197 0.67 11.58 -10.72
N VAL A 198 0.51 12.10 -9.52
CA VAL A 198 -0.29 13.29 -9.23
C VAL A 198 0.59 14.29 -8.51
N HIS A 199 0.55 15.55 -8.96
CA HIS A 199 1.19 16.66 -8.30
C HIS A 199 0.13 17.52 -7.59
N THR A 200 0.40 17.90 -6.36
CA THR A 200 -0.45 18.74 -5.52
C THR A 200 0.38 19.87 -4.91
N LYS A 201 -0.21 21.04 -4.68
CA LYS A 201 0.52 22.18 -4.11
C LYS A 201 0.42 22.21 -2.60
N HIS A 202 -0.74 21.83 -2.07
CA HIS A 202 -1.06 21.91 -0.65
C HIS A 202 -1.75 20.63 -0.16
N LEU A 203 -1.69 20.39 1.15
CA LEU A 203 -2.38 19.28 1.80
C LEU A 203 -3.88 19.23 1.46
N THR A 204 -4.54 20.39 1.30
CA THR A 204 -5.95 20.44 0.91
C THR A 204 -6.20 19.79 -0.45
N ASP A 205 -5.31 20.03 -1.42
CA ASP A 205 -5.39 19.40 -2.75
C ASP A 205 -5.16 17.90 -2.64
N THR A 206 -4.16 17.48 -1.84
CA THR A 206 -3.90 16.06 -1.51
C THR A 206 -5.14 15.39 -0.95
N VAL A 207 -5.79 16.00 0.04
CA VAL A 207 -7.02 15.48 0.65
C VAL A 207 -8.15 15.38 -0.37
N ASN A 208 -8.28 16.33 -1.30
CA ASN A 208 -9.27 16.26 -2.38
C ASN A 208 -9.03 15.09 -3.34
N ILE A 209 -7.76 14.81 -3.66
CA ILE A 209 -7.38 13.63 -4.45
C ILE A 209 -7.72 12.35 -3.68
N LEU A 210 -7.35 12.26 -2.40
CA LEU A 210 -7.68 11.11 -1.55
C LEU A 210 -9.19 10.90 -1.43
N LYS A 211 -9.98 11.99 -1.37
CA LYS A 211 -11.45 11.92 -1.36
C LYS A 211 -12.01 11.37 -2.65
N THR A 212 -11.43 11.78 -3.78
CA THR A 212 -11.84 11.29 -5.12
C THR A 212 -11.54 9.80 -5.26
N LEU A 213 -10.36 9.36 -4.83
CA LEU A 213 -9.98 7.94 -4.81
C LEU A 213 -10.88 7.13 -3.88
N HIS A 214 -11.13 7.63 -2.68
CA HIS A 214 -12.03 6.99 -1.72
C HIS A 214 -13.43 6.81 -2.29
N SER A 215 -13.98 7.85 -2.91
CA SER A 215 -15.31 7.80 -3.53
C SER A 215 -15.39 6.77 -4.65
N ARG A 216 -14.31 6.63 -5.45
CA ARG A 216 -14.21 5.62 -6.51
C ARG A 216 -14.18 4.19 -5.96
N ILE A 217 -13.58 3.97 -4.79
CA ILE A 217 -13.50 2.63 -4.16
C ILE A 217 -14.85 2.23 -3.54
N VAL A 218 -15.64 3.20 -3.09
CA VAL A 218 -16.92 2.97 -2.41
C VAL A 218 -18.09 2.78 -3.40
N GLN A 219 -17.99 3.32 -4.61
CA GLN A 219 -18.99 3.18 -5.70
C GLN A 219 -19.02 1.76 -6.25
#